data_AF-A0A6L4Z4T9-F1
#
_entry.id   AF-A0A6L4Z4T9-F1
#
_cell.length_a   1.000
_cell.length_b   1.000
_cell.length_c   1.000
_cell.angle_alpha   90.00
_cell.angle_beta   90.00
_cell.angle_gamma   90.00
#
_symmetry.space_group_name_H-M   'P 1'
#
loop_
_entity.id
_entity.type
_entity.pdbx_description
1 polymer ?
#
loop_
_entity_poly.entity_id
_entity_poly.type
_entity_poly.pdbx_seq_one_letter_code
_entity_poly.pdbx_strand_id
1 'polypeptide(L)'
;MSLRIIPDESFYKKRVITAITLVFAVLFIGVMGYHLIERWNFLDSLYMTVITLATIGYGETHPLSTNGRIFTIFLIFSGISIIGYSLSVIASFIIEGELA
;
A
#
# COMPACT_ATOMS: atom_id res chain seq x y z
N MET A 1 34.23 15.53 -15.08
CA MET A 1 33.15 16.52 -14.96
C MET A 1 31.84 15.75 -14.89
N SER A 2 31.45 15.31 -13.69
CA SER A 2 30.22 14.55 -13.49
C SER A 2 29.05 15.53 -13.40
N LEU A 3 28.20 15.53 -14.42
CA LEU A 3 26.89 16.17 -14.35
C LEU A 3 26.09 15.42 -13.26
N ARG A 4 26.03 15.98 -12.05
CA ARG A 4 24.99 15.62 -11.09
C ARG A 4 23.66 16.01 -11.73
N ILE A 5 22.93 15.04 -12.24
CA ILE A 5 21.55 15.21 -12.68
C ILE A 5 20.75 15.47 -11.41
N ILE A 6 20.53 16.74 -11.08
CA ILE A 6 19.61 17.14 -10.03
C ILE A 6 18.21 16.80 -10.56
N PRO A 7 17.46 15.91 -9.91
CA PRO A 7 16.14 15.51 -10.40
C PRO A 7 15.19 16.70 -10.38
N ASP A 8 14.38 16.88 -11.43
CA ASP A 8 13.44 17.99 -11.50
C ASP A 8 12.24 17.79 -10.54
N GLU A 9 11.54 18.88 -10.22
CA GLU A 9 10.38 18.86 -9.33
C GLU A 9 9.23 17.94 -9.84
N SER A 10 9.04 17.86 -11.16
CA SER A 10 8.04 16.99 -11.80
C SER A 10 8.37 15.50 -11.63
N PHE A 11 9.66 15.14 -11.55
CA PHE A 11 10.12 13.78 -11.28
C PHE A 11 9.69 13.32 -9.88
N TYR A 12 9.87 14.17 -8.86
CA TYR A 12 9.41 13.89 -7.51
C TYR A 12 7.89 13.78 -7.42
N LYS A 13 7.17 14.74 -8.01
CA LYS A 13 5.69 14.71 -8.06
C LYS A 13 5.16 13.42 -8.68
N LYS A 14 5.72 12.98 -9.80
CA LYS A 14 5.32 11.71 -10.46
C LYS A 14 5.50 10.50 -9.55
N ARG A 15 6.62 10.42 -8.82
CA ARG A 15 6.89 9.32 -7.89
C ARG A 15 5.92 9.33 -6.71
N VAL A 16 5.65 10.49 -6.13
CA VAL A 16 4.67 10.64 -5.04
C VAL A 16 3.27 10.25 -5.51
N ILE A 17 2.83 10.74 -6.67
CA ILE A 17 1.53 10.37 -7.25
C ILE A 17 1.46 8.86 -7.50
N THR A 18 2.53 8.25 -8.03
CA THR A 18 2.60 6.80 -8.25
C THR A 18 2.49 6.03 -6.93
N ALA A 19 3.23 6.43 -5.90
CA ALA A 19 3.17 5.83 -4.57
C ALA A 19 1.75 5.88 -3.98
N ILE A 20 1.13 7.06 -3.98
CA ILE A 20 -0.26 7.25 -3.51
C ILE A 20 -1.22 6.37 -4.30
N THR A 21 -1.10 6.34 -5.63
CA THR A 21 -1.95 5.53 -6.50
C THR A 21 -1.83 4.04 -6.18
N LEU A 22 -0.60 3.54 -5.96
CA LEU A 22 -0.35 2.14 -5.60
C LEU A 22 -0.94 1.79 -4.23
N VAL A 23 -0.84 2.69 -3.24
CA VAL A 23 -1.43 2.49 -1.91
C VAL A 23 -2.96 2.40 -2.00
N PHE A 24 -3.61 3.32 -2.72
CA PHE A 24 -5.06 3.25 -2.92
C PHE A 24 -5.47 2.02 -3.73
N ALA A 25 -4.68 1.62 -4.73
CA ALA A 25 -4.94 0.43 -5.51
C ALA A 25 -4.88 -0.84 -4.65
N VAL A 26 -3.84 -1.01 -3.82
CA VAL A 26 -3.72 -2.20 -2.97
C VAL A 26 -4.78 -2.22 -1.87
N LEU A 27 -5.16 -1.07 -1.32
CA LEU A 27 -6.31 -0.95 -0.43
C LEU A 27 -7.59 -1.42 -1.13
N PHE A 28 -7.89 -0.88 -2.31
CA PHE A 28 -9.09 -1.26 -3.07
C PHE A 28 -9.12 -2.75 -3.42
N ILE A 29 -7.99 -3.30 -3.89
CA ILE A 29 -7.85 -4.74 -4.18
C ILE A 29 -8.08 -5.56 -2.92
N GLY A 30 -7.54 -5.15 -1.77
CA GLY A 30 -7.77 -5.78 -0.48
C GLY A 30 -9.25 -5.85 -0.13
N VAL A 31 -9.94 -4.70 -0.14
CA VAL A 31 -11.37 -4.61 0.23
C VAL A 31 -12.23 -5.45 -0.72
N MET A 32 -12.02 -5.31 -2.03
CA MET A 32 -12.78 -6.08 -3.02
C MET A 32 -12.47 -7.58 -2.94
N GLY A 33 -11.21 -7.95 -2.68
CA GLY A 33 -10.82 -9.35 -2.51
C GLY A 33 -11.56 -10.01 -1.35
N TYR A 34 -11.55 -9.41 -0.16
CA TYR A 34 -12.30 -9.94 0.98
C TYR A 34 -13.82 -9.93 0.73
N HIS A 35 -14.35 -8.86 0.14
CA HIS A 35 -15.78 -8.76 -0.17
C HIS A 35 -16.25 -9.84 -1.15
N LEU A 36 -15.43 -10.18 -2.16
CA LEU A 36 -15.79 -11.17 -3.18
C LEU A 36 -15.50 -12.61 -2.77
N ILE A 37 -14.35 -12.85 -2.12
CA ILE A 37 -13.90 -14.20 -1.73
C ILE A 37 -14.65 -14.67 -0.48
N GLU A 38 -14.71 -13.83 0.55
CA GLU A 38 -15.27 -14.20 1.85
C GLU A 38 -16.72 -13.74 2.04
N ARG A 39 -17.24 -12.93 1.11
CA ARG A 39 -18.61 -12.38 1.17
C ARG A 39 -18.89 -11.55 2.42
N TRP A 40 -17.83 -11.00 3.03
CA TRP A 40 -17.96 -10.09 4.17
C TRP A 40 -18.59 -8.77 3.74
N ASN A 41 -19.23 -8.07 4.67
CA ASN A 41 -19.72 -6.73 4.38
C ASN A 41 -18.54 -5.77 4.10
N PHE A 42 -18.85 -4.59 3.54
CA PHE A 42 -17.83 -3.61 3.15
C PHE A 42 -16.96 -3.16 4.33
N LEU A 43 -17.56 -2.93 5.50
CA LEU A 43 -16.85 -2.40 6.66
C LEU A 43 -15.86 -3.43 7.21
N ASP A 44 -16.26 -4.70 7.32
CA ASP A 44 -15.40 -5.80 7.77
C ASP A 44 -14.26 -6.04 6.77
N SER A 45 -14.56 -5.97 5.47
CA SER A 45 -13.55 -6.12 4.40
C SER A 45 -12.54 -4.97 4.43
N LEU A 46 -13.00 -3.74 4.64
CA LEU A 46 -12.15 -2.56 4.78
C LEU A 46 -11.30 -2.66 6.05
N TYR A 47 -11.91 -3.01 7.17
CA TYR A 47 -11.22 -3.16 8.45
C TYR A 47 -10.11 -4.22 8.36
N MET A 48 -10.42 -5.42 7.86
CA MET A 48 -9.43 -6.48 7.65
C MET A 48 -8.27 -6.01 6.75
N THR A 49 -8.58 -5.33 5.65
CA THR A 49 -7.56 -4.82 4.73
C THR A 49 -6.66 -3.82 5.43
N VAL A 50 -7.23 -2.85 6.15
CA VAL A 50 -6.48 -1.81 6.84
C VAL A 50 -5.58 -2.40 7.92
N ILE A 51 -6.10 -3.26 8.81
CA ILE A 51 -5.27 -3.86 9.87
C ILE A 51 -4.15 -4.75 9.32
N THR A 52 -4.37 -5.37 8.17
CA THR A 52 -3.37 -6.20 7.46
C THR A 52 -2.28 -5.32 6.86
N LEU A 53 -2.65 -4.32 6.06
CA LEU A 53 -1.70 -3.42 5.39
C LEU A 53 -0.95 -2.52 6.37
N ALA A 54 -1.61 -2.07 7.44
CA ALA A 54 -0.99 -1.31 8.52
C ALA A 54 -0.11 -2.17 9.45
N THR A 55 -0.03 -3.49 9.21
CA THR A 55 0.75 -4.44 10.02
C THR A 55 0.33 -4.51 11.49
N ILE A 56 -0.89 -4.07 11.81
CA ILE A 56 -1.44 -4.13 13.18
C ILE A 56 -1.82 -5.57 13.52
N GLY A 57 -2.54 -6.25 12.62
CA GLY A 57 -2.80 -7.68 12.72
C GLY A 57 -3.51 -8.14 14.00
N TYR A 58 -4.64 -7.52 14.38
CA TYR A 58 -5.47 -7.98 15.52
C TYR A 58 -6.06 -9.39 15.38
N GLY A 59 -5.80 -10.08 14.27
CA GLY A 59 -6.41 -11.34 13.87
C GLY A 59 -7.37 -11.17 12.71
N GLU A 60 -7.91 -12.30 12.24
CA GLU A 60 -8.94 -12.31 11.20
C GLU A 60 -10.25 -11.70 11.74
N THR A 61 -10.91 -10.84 10.97
CA THR A 61 -12.19 -10.22 11.40
C THR A 61 -13.29 -11.27 11.53
N HIS A 62 -13.31 -12.24 10.61
CA HIS A 62 -14.07 -13.49 10.68
C HIS A 62 -13.15 -14.63 10.20
N PRO A 63 -13.49 -15.91 10.44
CA PRO A 63 -12.68 -17.03 9.97
C PRO A 63 -12.46 -16.98 8.46
N LEU A 64 -11.20 -17.01 8.02
CA LEU A 64 -10.86 -17.04 6.60
C LEU A 64 -11.00 -18.43 6.01
N SER A 65 -11.57 -18.51 4.80
CA SER A 65 -11.48 -19.70 3.96
C SER A 65 -10.03 -19.96 3.51
N THR A 66 -9.76 -21.16 2.98
CA THR A 66 -8.45 -21.47 2.37
C THR A 66 -8.07 -20.47 1.28
N ASN A 67 -9.04 -20.04 0.47
CA ASN A 67 -8.81 -19.06 -0.59
C ASN A 67 -8.54 -17.66 -0.02
N GLY A 68 -9.24 -17.27 1.05
CA GLY A 68 -9.00 -16.02 1.77
C GLY A 68 -7.62 -15.96 2.40
N ARG A 69 -7.11 -17.08 2.93
CA ARG A 69 -5.73 -17.16 3.45
C ARG A 69 -4.70 -16.99 2.34
N ILE A 70 -4.87 -17.68 1.21
CA ILE A 70 -3.98 -17.54 0.05
C ILE A 70 -3.99 -16.10 -0.45
N PHE A 71 -5.17 -15.50 -0.58
CA PHE A 71 -5.33 -14.09 -0.95
C PHE A 71 -4.61 -13.16 0.03
N THR A 72 -4.82 -13.36 1.33
CA THR A 72 -4.19 -12.56 2.39
C THR A 72 -2.66 -12.63 2.32
N ILE A 73 -2.08 -13.80 2.02
CA ILE A 73 -0.63 -13.96 1.84
C ILE A 73 -0.12 -13.04 0.72
N PHE A 74 -0.76 -13.06 -0.45
CA PHE A 74 -0.38 -12.18 -1.56
C PHE A 74 -0.61 -10.70 -1.25
N LEU A 75 -1.69 -10.38 -0.54
CA LEU A 75 -1.99 -9.02 -0.10
C LEU A 75 -0.89 -8.50 0.84
N ILE A 76 -0.41 -9.32 1.77
CA ILE A 76 0.67 -8.96 2.70
C ILE A 76 1.97 -8.65 1.94
N PHE A 77 2.42 -9.56 1.07
CA PHE A 77 3.66 -9.35 0.29
C PHE A 77 3.58 -8.11 -0.62
N SER A 78 2.43 -7.89 -1.25
CA SER A 78 2.20 -6.70 -2.08
C SER A 78 2.16 -5.43 -1.23
N GLY A 79 1.43 -5.48 -0.11
CA GLY A 79 1.22 -4.39 0.82
C GLY A 79 2.51 -3.89 1.43
N ILE A 80 3.33 -4.78 1.99
CA ILE A 80 4.60 -4.41 2.62
C ILE A 80 5.57 -3.77 1.61
N SER A 81 5.60 -4.30 0.38
CA SER A 81 6.45 -3.77 -0.71
C SER A 81 6.01 -2.37 -1.14
N ILE A 82 4.70 -2.18 -1.36
CA ILE A 82 4.13 -0.90 -1.79
C ILE A 82 4.23 0.16 -0.69
N ILE A 83 3.93 -0.18 0.54
CA ILE A 83 4.02 0.76 1.68
C ILE A 83 5.48 1.13 1.93
N GLY A 84 6.40 0.17 1.93
CA GLY A 84 7.83 0.44 2.09
C GLY A 84 8.39 1.36 0.99
N TYR A 85 8.03 1.09 -0.27
CA TYR A 85 8.35 1.99 -1.39
C TYR A 85 7.77 3.40 -1.19
N SER A 86 6.49 3.48 -0.79
CA SER A 86 5.78 4.75 -0.63
C SER A 86 6.38 5.60 0.48
N LEU A 87 6.71 4.99 1.62
CA LEU A 87 7.42 5.64 2.73
C LEU A 87 8.78 6.17 2.28
N SER A 88 9.53 5.38 1.50
CA SER A 88 10.83 5.80 0.99
C SER A 88 10.71 7.01 0.06
N VAL A 89 9.71 7.03 -0.83
CA VAL A 89 9.44 8.16 -1.74
C VAL A 89 9.03 9.41 -0.95
N ILE A 90 8.17 9.27 0.05
CA ILE A 90 7.74 10.40 0.88
C ILE A 90 8.91 10.95 1.70
N ALA A 91 9.74 10.08 2.28
CA ALA A 91 10.93 10.49 3.02
C ALA A 91 11.92 11.26 2.12
N SER A 92 12.20 10.75 0.91
CA SER A 92 13.01 11.49 -0.07
C SER A 92 12.40 12.84 -0.42
N PHE A 93 11.08 12.92 -0.62
CA PHE A 93 10.40 14.17 -0.94
C PHE A 93 10.50 15.20 0.20
N ILE A 94 10.42 14.78 1.47
CA ILE A 94 10.57 15.69 2.62
C ILE A 94 12.02 16.20 2.72
N ILE A 95 12.99 15.29 2.67
CA ILE A 95 14.41 15.64 2.84
C ILE A 95 14.92 16.52 1.70
N GLU A 96 14.53 16.19 0.46
CA GLU A 96 15.02 16.88 -0.73
C GLU A 96 14.14 18.09 -1.08
N GLY A 97 12.87 18.09 -0.66
CA GLY A 97 11.94 19.22 -0.82
C GLY A 97 12.17 20.37 0.16
N GLU A 98 12.84 20.14 1.29
CA GLU A 98 13.33 21.21 2.17
C GLU A 98 14.55 21.97 1.61
N LEU A 99 15.19 21.43 0.56
CA LEU A 99 16.44 21.96 0.00
C LEU A 99 16.28 22.63 -1.39
N ALA A 100 15.05 22.82 -1.85
CA ALA A 100 14.72 23.48 -3.12
C ALA A 100 14.22 24.92 -2.94
#